data_AF-A0A5C6A292-F1
#
_entry.id   AF-A0A5C6A292-F1
#
_cell.length_a   1.000
_cell.length_b   1.000
_cell.length_c   1.000
_cell.angle_alpha   90.00
_cell.angle_beta   90.00
_cell.angle_gamma   90.00
#
_symmetry.space_group_name_H-M   'P 1'
#
loop_
_entity.id
_entity.type
_entity.pdbx_description
1 polymer ?
#
loop_
_entity_poly.entity_id
_entity_poly.type
_entity_poly.pdbx_seq_one_letter_code
_entity_poly.pdbx_strand_id
1 'polypeptide(L)'
;MRRRLSRNFWDKDADGKSVSPPKGSTVTDNRAWELKETVAVRGSVHSDCWSGTAVQLASSNLISVYPVTGWWRYRRDQKTVEKMARYSLIVSISTDDSEVDLRAIIANEIQARIDTKAAIETRIDV
;
A
#
# COMPACT_ATOMS: atom_id res chain seq x y z
N MET A 1 12.03 -9.97 -1.16
CA MET A 1 11.26 -9.16 -2.13
C MET A 1 11.65 -7.69 -1.95
N ARG A 2 11.42 -6.76 -2.88
CA ARG A 2 11.67 -5.32 -2.61
C ARG A 2 10.57 -4.76 -1.68
N ARG A 3 10.93 -4.10 -0.58
CA ARG A 3 10.00 -3.42 0.33
C ARG A 3 9.40 -2.21 -0.40
N ARG A 4 8.08 -2.22 -0.60
CA ARG A 4 7.35 -1.15 -1.28
C ARG A 4 7.08 -0.01 -0.31
N LEU A 5 8.06 0.86 -0.09
CA LEU A 5 7.94 2.01 0.81
C LEU A 5 7.70 3.31 0.03
N SER A 6 6.78 4.13 0.52
CA SER A 6 6.62 5.53 0.07
C SER A 6 7.71 6.42 0.67
N ARG A 7 7.86 7.64 0.13
CA ARG A 7 8.87 8.62 0.56
C ARG A 7 8.78 9.00 2.04
N ASN A 8 7.61 8.82 2.66
CA ASN A 8 7.39 9.11 4.08
C ASN A 8 8.07 8.10 5.03
N PHE A 9 8.45 6.93 4.51
CA PHE A 9 9.09 5.85 5.27
C PHE A 9 10.61 5.80 5.05
N TRP A 10 11.17 6.81 4.41
CA TRP A 10 12.61 6.94 4.26
C TRP A 10 13.23 7.35 5.58
N ASP A 11 14.41 6.79 5.90
CA ASP A 11 15.17 7.16 7.08
C ASP A 11 15.41 8.67 7.09
N LYS A 12 15.38 9.26 8.29
CA LYS A 12 15.66 10.67 8.48
C LYS A 12 17.09 10.85 8.98
N ASP A 13 17.80 11.80 8.39
CA ASP A 13 19.10 12.25 8.90
C ASP A 13 18.97 12.87 10.30
N ALA A 14 20.11 13.12 10.95
CA ALA A 14 20.17 13.87 12.20
C ALA A 14 19.48 15.26 12.11
N ASP A 15 19.40 15.83 10.90
CA ASP A 15 18.72 17.09 10.60
C ASP A 15 17.21 16.92 10.27
N GLY A 16 16.66 15.71 10.41
CA GLY A 16 15.24 15.41 10.20
C GLY A 16 14.79 15.34 8.73
N LYS A 17 15.73 15.43 7.77
CA LYS A 17 15.45 15.32 6.33
C LYS A 17 15.36 13.86 5.90
N SER A 18 14.37 13.55 5.06
CA SER A 18 14.22 12.21 4.48
C SER A 18 15.35 11.91 3.49
N VAL A 19 16.10 10.84 3.75
CA VAL A 19 17.23 10.39 2.94
C VAL A 19 16.72 9.49 1.83
N SER A 20 17.03 9.82 0.58
CA SER A 20 16.80 8.88 -0.50
C SER A 20 17.62 7.63 -0.28
N PRO A 21 17.02 6.43 -0.31
CA PRO A 21 17.78 5.19 -0.35
C PRO A 21 18.81 5.26 -1.49
N PRO A 22 20.07 4.83 -1.26
CA PRO A 22 21.10 4.80 -2.29
C PRO A 22 20.59 4.18 -3.59
N LYS A 23 21.04 4.66 -4.76
CA LYS A 23 20.65 4.03 -6.04
C LYS A 23 21.06 2.55 -6.04
N GLY A 24 20.08 1.66 -5.93
CA GLY A 24 20.29 0.22 -5.83
C GLY A 24 20.12 -0.38 -4.43
N SER A 25 19.91 0.43 -3.38
CA SER A 25 19.55 -0.07 -2.05
C SER A 25 18.17 -0.72 -2.13
N THR A 26 18.19 -2.04 -2.25
CA THR A 26 16.98 -2.83 -2.13
C THR A 26 16.70 -2.93 -0.64
N VAL A 27 15.71 -2.21 -0.15
CA VAL A 27 15.17 -2.52 1.17
C VAL A 27 14.53 -3.90 1.01
N THR A 28 15.15 -4.92 1.57
CA THR A 28 14.68 -6.29 1.48
C THR A 28 13.45 -6.42 2.38
N ASP A 29 12.32 -6.75 1.76
CA ASP A 29 11.22 -7.34 2.49
C ASP A 29 11.59 -8.79 2.79
N ASN A 30 11.73 -9.08 4.08
CA ASN A 30 12.05 -10.39 4.63
C ASN A 30 10.82 -11.30 4.75
N ARG A 31 9.63 -10.81 4.36
CA ARG A 31 8.42 -11.62 4.33
C ARG A 31 8.48 -12.58 3.15
N ALA A 32 8.09 -13.83 3.41
CA ALA A 32 7.96 -14.87 2.41
C ALA A 32 6.59 -14.75 1.72
N TRP A 33 6.48 -13.78 0.82
CA TRP A 33 5.34 -13.71 -0.10
C TRP A 33 5.33 -14.93 -1.02
N GLU A 34 4.14 -15.45 -1.31
CA GLU A 34 3.99 -16.68 -2.09
C GLU A 34 4.38 -16.48 -3.56
N LEU A 35 4.04 -15.32 -4.13
CA LEU A 35 4.38 -15.02 -5.51
C LEU A 35 5.73 -14.33 -5.62
N LYS A 36 6.46 -14.68 -6.67
CA LYS A 36 7.65 -13.92 -7.07
C LYS A 36 7.23 -12.52 -7.50
N GLU A 37 8.03 -11.52 -7.15
CA GLU A 37 7.77 -10.11 -7.48
C GLU A 37 7.47 -9.88 -8.96
N THR A 38 8.13 -10.62 -9.85
CA THR A 38 7.96 -10.54 -11.31
C THR A 38 6.63 -11.09 -11.82
N VAL A 39 5.90 -11.84 -11.00
CA VAL A 39 4.58 -12.43 -11.33
C VAL A 39 3.47 -11.61 -10.66
N ALA A 40 3.65 -11.23 -9.39
CA ALA A 40 2.68 -10.46 -8.61
C ALA A 40 2.36 -9.06 -9.17
N VAL A 41 3.20 -8.54 -10.09
CA VAL A 41 3.07 -7.19 -10.66
C VAL A 41 2.73 -7.15 -12.15
N ARG A 42 2.34 -8.28 -12.76
CA ARG A 42 2.09 -8.32 -14.21
C ARG A 42 0.69 -7.83 -14.57
N GLY A 43 0.65 -6.91 -15.53
CA GLY A 43 -0.60 -6.43 -16.12
C GLY A 43 -1.33 -5.43 -15.22
N SER A 44 -2.65 -5.43 -15.29
CA SER A 44 -3.50 -4.48 -14.55
C SER A 44 -3.91 -4.98 -13.15
N VAL A 45 -3.62 -6.25 -12.83
CA VAL A 45 -3.98 -6.87 -11.55
C VAL A 45 -2.71 -7.14 -10.77
N HIS A 46 -2.61 -6.53 -9.59
CA HIS A 46 -1.53 -6.77 -8.64
C HIS A 46 -2.10 -7.60 -7.50
N SER A 47 -1.60 -8.82 -7.32
CA SER A 47 -2.08 -9.76 -6.31
C SER A 47 -0.91 -10.52 -5.73
N ASP A 48 -0.93 -10.71 -4.42
CA ASP A 48 0.03 -11.54 -3.70
C ASP A 48 -0.60 -12.03 -2.38
N CYS A 49 -0.04 -13.09 -1.82
CA CYS A 49 -0.46 -13.69 -0.56
C CYS A 49 0.76 -13.85 0.35
N TRP A 50 0.53 -13.66 1.65
CA TRP A 50 1.53 -13.83 2.68
C TRP A 50 0.87 -14.41 3.92
N SER A 51 1.56 -15.36 4.55
CA SER A 51 1.16 -16.00 5.79
C SER A 51 2.20 -15.72 6.88
N GLY A 52 1.74 -15.45 8.09
CA GLY A 52 2.59 -15.17 9.24
C GLY A 52 1.79 -14.85 10.49
N THR A 53 2.46 -14.36 11.53
CA THR A 53 1.80 -14.09 12.81
C THR A 53 1.02 -12.78 12.78
N ALA A 54 -0.01 -12.66 13.62
CA ALA A 54 -0.77 -11.42 13.77
C ALA A 54 0.11 -10.22 14.14
N VAL A 55 1.17 -10.44 14.93
CA VAL A 55 2.17 -9.42 15.29
C VAL A 55 2.92 -8.91 14.06
N GLN A 56 3.34 -9.81 13.17
CA GLN A 56 3.99 -9.44 11.91
C GLN A 56 3.03 -8.67 11.00
N LEU A 57 1.76 -9.08 10.92
CA LEU A 57 0.76 -8.35 10.15
C LEU A 57 0.57 -6.93 10.69
N ALA A 58 0.39 -6.79 12.01
CA ALA A 58 0.22 -5.51 12.70
C ALA A 58 1.41 -4.56 12.46
N SER A 59 2.63 -5.08 12.36
CA SER A 59 3.83 -4.28 12.04
C SER A 59 3.79 -3.60 10.66
N SER A 60 2.95 -4.09 9.73
CA SER A 60 2.80 -3.51 8.38
C SER A 60 2.20 -2.11 8.40
N ASN A 61 1.34 -1.84 9.39
CA ASN A 61 0.65 -0.58 9.70
C ASN A 61 -0.25 0.01 8.59
N LEU A 62 0.21 0.10 7.34
CA LEU A 62 -0.47 0.80 6.25
C LEU A 62 -0.34 0.06 4.91
N ILE A 63 -1.38 0.16 4.09
CA ILE A 63 -1.39 -0.24 2.68
C ILE A 63 -1.56 1.02 1.84
N SER A 64 -0.75 1.18 0.79
CA SER A 64 -0.82 2.34 -0.09
C SER A 64 -0.95 1.92 -1.55
N VAL A 65 -1.85 2.59 -2.28
CA VAL A 65 -1.97 2.49 -3.74
C VAL A 65 -1.51 3.83 -4.30
N TYR A 66 -0.53 3.79 -5.20
CA TYR A 66 0.02 5.01 -5.80
C TYR A 66 0.31 4.81 -7.29
N PRO A 67 0.18 5.87 -8.10
CA PRO A 67 0.41 5.78 -9.52
C PRO A 67 1.89 5.52 -9.86
N VAL A 68 2.06 4.46 -10.67
CA VAL A 68 3.23 4.06 -11.48
C VAL A 68 3.72 5.04 -12.53
N THR A 69 5.01 5.38 -12.64
CA THR A 69 5.53 5.94 -13.91
C THR A 69 5.31 4.91 -15.04
N GLY A 70 4.74 5.33 -16.18
CA GLY A 70 4.44 4.44 -17.30
C GLY A 70 4.11 5.18 -18.60
N TRP A 71 3.63 4.45 -19.61
CA TRP A 71 3.33 4.98 -20.96
C TRP A 71 2.37 6.19 -20.98
N TRP A 72 1.52 6.30 -19.96
CA TRP A 72 0.57 7.41 -19.77
C TRP A 72 1.24 8.71 -19.34
N ARG A 73 2.37 8.67 -18.61
CA ARG A 73 3.11 9.87 -18.16
C ARG A 73 3.74 10.65 -19.31
N TYR A 74 4.10 9.98 -20.40
CA TYR A 74 4.78 10.60 -21.55
C TYR A 74 3.81 11.15 -22.60
N ARG A 75 2.50 11.06 -22.36
CA ARG A 75 1.51 11.73 -23.22
C ARG A 75 1.53 13.22 -22.93
N ARG A 76 1.81 14.02 -23.97
CA ARG A 76 1.88 15.49 -23.90
C ARG A 76 0.53 16.19 -23.83
N ASP A 77 -0.56 15.45 -23.95
CA ASP A 77 -1.92 15.99 -23.83
C ASP A 77 -2.27 16.21 -22.36
N GLN A 78 -2.35 17.49 -21.95
CA GLN A 78 -2.71 17.91 -20.59
C GLN A 78 -4.02 17.27 -20.10
N LYS A 79 -4.99 17.04 -21.00
CA LYS A 79 -6.27 16.41 -20.64
C LYS A 79 -6.15 14.94 -20.28
N THR A 80 -5.07 14.28 -20.67
CA THR A 80 -4.85 12.84 -20.43
C THR A 80 -4.11 12.58 -19.12
N VAL A 81 -3.25 13.51 -18.68
CA VAL A 81 -2.50 13.39 -17.42
C VAL A 81 -3.43 13.56 -16.21
N GLU A 82 -4.42 14.44 -16.30
CA GLU A 82 -5.40 14.73 -15.25
C GLU A 82 -6.56 13.72 -15.14
N LYS A 83 -6.53 12.63 -15.92
CA LYS A 83 -7.63 11.66 -15.90
C LYS A 83 -7.60 10.82 -14.63
N MET A 84 -8.72 10.79 -13.91
CA MET A 84 -8.91 9.86 -12.81
C MET A 84 -8.90 8.42 -13.31
N ALA A 85 -8.07 7.58 -12.70
CA ALA A 85 -8.04 6.15 -12.92
C ALA A 85 -8.92 5.46 -11.87
N ARG A 86 -9.88 4.65 -12.33
CA ARG A 86 -10.65 3.78 -11.42
C ARG A 86 -9.78 2.62 -10.99
N TYR A 87 -9.75 2.35 -9.69
CA TYR A 87 -9.06 1.20 -9.12
C TYR A 87 -9.91 0.58 -8.02
N SER A 88 -9.61 -0.67 -7.68
CA SER A 88 -10.18 -1.37 -6.54
C SER A 88 -9.05 -2.02 -5.74
N LEU A 89 -9.09 -1.87 -4.42
CA LEU A 89 -8.21 -2.57 -3.50
C LEU A 89 -9.02 -3.61 -2.75
N ILE A 90 -8.62 -4.88 -2.87
CA ILE A 90 -9.24 -5.99 -2.15
C ILE A 90 -8.18 -6.54 -1.20
N VAL A 91 -8.54 -6.66 0.08
CA VAL A 91 -7.69 -7.22 1.13
C VAL A 91 -8.49 -8.29 1.86
N SER A 92 -7.90 -9.48 1.96
CA SER A 92 -8.47 -10.60 2.69
C SER A 92 -7.53 -10.97 3.82
N ILE A 93 -8.10 -11.17 5.02
CA ILE A 93 -7.38 -11.66 6.20
C ILE A 93 -8.08 -12.94 6.64
N SER A 94 -7.31 -14.01 6.79
CA SER A 94 -7.76 -15.29 7.29
C SER A 94 -6.86 -15.75 8.43
N THR A 95 -7.43 -16.49 9.36
CA THR A 95 -6.74 -17.14 10.47
C THR A 95 -7.31 -18.54 10.63
N ASP A 96 -6.49 -19.49 11.07
CA ASP A 96 -6.96 -20.83 11.42
C ASP A 96 -7.66 -20.84 12.79
N ASP A 97 -7.41 -19.82 13.61
CA ASP A 97 -8.02 -19.64 14.92
C ASP A 97 -9.48 -19.17 14.81
N SER A 98 -10.40 -19.94 15.38
CA SER A 98 -11.85 -19.70 15.29
C SER A 98 -12.46 -19.11 16.56
N GLU A 99 -11.66 -18.89 17.62
CA GLU A 99 -12.19 -18.41 18.90
C GLU A 99 -12.58 -16.92 18.87
N VAL A 100 -12.03 -16.14 17.93
CA VAL A 100 -12.26 -14.70 17.82
C VAL A 100 -13.00 -14.35 16.53
N ASP A 101 -14.15 -13.67 16.66
CA ASP A 101 -14.86 -13.08 15.52
C ASP A 101 -14.13 -11.82 15.01
N LEU A 102 -13.06 -12.05 14.24
CA LEU A 102 -12.29 -10.98 13.60
C LEU A 102 -13.16 -10.10 12.71
N ARG A 103 -14.20 -10.68 12.09
CA ARG A 103 -15.00 -9.96 11.11
C ARG A 103 -15.83 -8.88 11.80
N ALA A 104 -16.48 -9.20 12.92
CA ALA A 104 -17.23 -8.22 13.71
C ALA A 104 -16.32 -7.13 14.29
N ILE A 105 -15.17 -7.50 14.85
CA ILE A 105 -14.21 -6.55 15.43
C ILE A 105 -13.71 -5.57 14.37
N ILE A 106 -13.28 -6.07 13.22
CA ILE A 106 -12.78 -5.24 12.11
C ILE A 106 -13.90 -4.35 11.55
N ALA A 107 -15.11 -4.88 11.36
CA ALA A 107 -16.24 -4.10 10.86
C ALA A 107 -16.59 -2.93 11.78
N ASN A 108 -16.63 -3.18 13.10
CA ASN A 108 -16.91 -2.14 14.10
C ASN A 108 -15.83 -1.05 14.10
N GLU A 109 -14.55 -1.44 14.05
CA GLU A 109 -13.43 -0.49 14.03
C GLU A 109 -13.42 0.35 12.74
N ILE A 110 -13.72 -0.27 11.59
CA ILE A 110 -13.83 0.45 10.31
C ILE A 110 -14.98 1.45 10.38
N GLN A 111 -16.15 1.04 10.87
CA GLN A 111 -17.32 1.91 10.96
C GLN A 111 -17.03 3.11 11.86
N ALA A 112 -16.49 2.88 13.06
CA ALA A 112 -16.10 3.95 13.98
C ALA A 112 -15.10 4.94 13.35
N ARG A 113 -14.13 4.45 12.55
CA ARG A 113 -13.16 5.30 11.86
C ARG A 113 -13.76 6.08 10.69
N ILE A 114 -14.71 5.49 9.95
CA ILE A 114 -15.43 6.17 8.87
C ILE A 114 -16.27 7.31 9.45
N ASP A 115 -17.02 7.03 10.52
CA ASP A 115 -17.89 8.01 11.17
C ASP A 115 -17.09 9.19 11.73
N THR A 116 -15.88 8.93 12.23
CA THR A 116 -14.97 9.95 12.75
C THR A 116 -14.25 10.74 11.64
N LYS A 117 -14.13 10.21 10.42
CA LYS A 117 -13.38 10.81 9.29
C LYS A 117 -14.24 11.25 8.11
N ALA A 118 -15.50 11.63 8.33
CA ALA A 118 -16.41 12.12 7.28
C ALA A 118 -16.02 13.49 6.65
N ALA A 119 -14.77 13.94 6.78
CA ALA A 119 -14.19 14.97 5.93
C ALA A 119 -13.08 14.34 5.08
N ILE A 120 -13.46 13.61 4.04
CA ILE A 120 -12.54 13.26 2.96
C ILE A 120 -12.33 14.55 2.15
N GLU A 121 -11.45 15.44 2.62
CA GLU A 121 -10.92 16.51 1.78
C GLU A 121 -10.07 15.86 0.68
N THR A 122 -10.71 15.57 -0.44
CA THR A 122 -9.99 15.34 -1.70
C THR A 122 -9.66 16.72 -2.27
N ARG A 123 -8.82 17.48 -1.56
CA ARG A 123 -8.25 18.71 -2.10
C ARG A 123 -7.02 18.32 -2.92
N ILE A 124 -7.26 18.01 -4.18
CA ILE A 124 -6.21 18.16 -5.20
C ILE A 124 -6.26 19.65 -5.53
N ASP A 125 -5.38 20.43 -4.90
CA ASP A 125 -5.15 21.81 -5.32
C ASP A 125 -4.65 21.81 -6.77
N VAL A 126 -5.38 22.57 -7.60
CA VAL A 126 -5.06 22.86 -9.00
C VAL A 126 -3.92 23.87 -9.08
#